data_AF-A0A8T5UGI6-F1
#
_entry.id   AF-A0A8T5UGI6-F1
#
_cell.length_a   1.000
_cell.length_b   1.000
_cell.length_c   1.000
_cell.angle_alpha   90.00
_cell.angle_beta   90.00
_cell.angle_gamma   90.00
#
_symmetry.space_group_name_H-M   'P 1'
#
loop_
_entity.id
_entity.type
_entity.pdbx_description
1 polymer ?
#
loop_
_entity_poly.entity_id
_entity_poly.type
_entity_poly.pdbx_seq_one_letter_code
_entity_poly.pdbx_strand_id
1 'polypeptide(L)'
;MGETEWKHAGWVSSLGKWAWIILFALGIIRILYELAILIPTMLIWEEARAAFALLYPGVLYTVPNPIAGLIWPLIGGIISIIVSLFIIRPKFSKPCGEKDWETLYGWTLKFGSINVPWMFIWGIIFMIFGWYYVTGAFVMLPAIMLIWAGPREYNWNAE
;
A
#
# COMPACT_ATOMS: atom_id res chain seq x y z
N MET A 1 -3.22 -28.12 28.14
CA MET A 1 -3.97 -26.88 28.47
C MET A 1 -4.13 -26.14 27.16
N GLY A 2 -5.35 -26.09 26.62
CA GLY A 2 -5.59 -25.46 25.32
C GLY A 2 -5.25 -23.98 25.42
N GLU A 3 -4.31 -23.51 24.60
CA GLU A 3 -4.03 -22.09 24.48
C GLU A 3 -5.36 -21.38 24.21
N THR A 4 -5.71 -20.44 25.08
CA THR A 4 -6.86 -19.57 24.82
C THR A 4 -6.54 -18.84 23.54
N GLU A 5 -7.35 -19.09 22.51
CA GLU A 5 -7.18 -18.48 21.20
C GLU A 5 -7.01 -16.96 21.40
N TRP A 6 -5.91 -16.42 20.89
CA TRP A 6 -5.58 -15.01 20.99
C TRP A 6 -6.82 -14.15 20.70
N LYS A 7 -7.22 -13.28 21.65
CA LYS A 7 -8.48 -12.52 21.64
C LYS A 7 -8.76 -11.78 20.32
N HIS A 8 -7.72 -11.37 19.60
CA HIS A 8 -7.84 -10.60 18.36
C HIS A 8 -7.71 -11.45 17.08
N ALA A 9 -7.46 -12.75 17.19
CA ALA A 9 -7.21 -13.66 16.08
C ALA A 9 -8.30 -13.62 15.01
N GLY A 10 -9.57 -13.59 15.40
CA GLY A 10 -10.70 -13.62 14.45
C GLY A 10 -10.72 -12.44 13.50
N TRP A 11 -10.64 -11.21 14.03
CA TRP A 11 -10.72 -10.02 13.20
C TRP A 11 -9.40 -9.72 12.48
N VAL A 12 -8.25 -10.03 13.09
CA VAL A 12 -6.92 -9.90 12.46
C VAL A 12 -6.79 -10.86 11.28
N SER A 13 -7.23 -12.12 11.45
CA SER A 13 -7.29 -13.10 10.38
C SER A 13 -8.19 -12.63 9.24
N SER A 14 -9.39 -12.14 9.57
CA SER A 14 -10.36 -11.66 8.60
C SER A 14 -9.79 -10.50 7.79
N LEU A 15 -9.26 -9.47 8.46
CA LEU A 15 -8.74 -8.28 7.81
C LEU A 15 -7.49 -8.60 6.97
N GLY A 16 -6.54 -9.37 7.53
CA GLY A 16 -5.34 -9.80 6.80
C GLY A 16 -5.64 -10.68 5.58
N LYS A 17 -6.64 -11.58 5.68
CA LYS A 17 -7.09 -12.43 4.57
C LYS A 17 -7.60 -11.61 3.39
N TRP A 18 -8.33 -10.52 3.64
CA TRP A 18 -8.88 -9.65 2.60
C TRP A 18 -7.90 -8.61 2.08
N ALA A 19 -6.78 -8.37 2.77
CA ALA A 19 -5.82 -7.32 2.42
C ALA A 19 -5.39 -7.37 0.95
N TRP A 20 -5.02 -8.54 0.41
CA TRP A 20 -4.59 -8.65 -0.98
C TRP A 20 -5.71 -8.32 -1.99
N ILE A 21 -6.97 -8.67 -1.70
CA ILE A 21 -8.12 -8.40 -2.59
C ILE A 21 -8.39 -6.90 -2.62
N ILE A 22 -8.37 -6.28 -1.45
CA ILE A 22 -8.61 -4.84 -1.32
C ILE A 22 -7.51 -4.05 -2.02
N LEU A 23 -6.24 -4.40 -1.78
CA LEU A 23 -5.09 -3.77 -2.44
C LEU A 23 -5.15 -3.96 -3.97
N PHE A 24 -5.50 -5.16 -4.44
CA PHE A 24 -5.67 -5.44 -5.86
C PHE A 24 -6.79 -4.58 -6.47
N ALA A 25 -7.96 -4.53 -5.83
CA ALA A 25 -9.10 -3.75 -6.32
C ALA A 25 -8.79 -2.24 -6.32
N LEU A 26 -8.14 -1.73 -5.27
CA LEU A 26 -7.71 -0.34 -5.20
C LEU A 26 -6.64 0.01 -6.24
N GLY A 27 -5.74 -0.93 -6.56
CA GLY A 27 -4.78 -0.77 -7.67
C GLY A 27 -5.48 -0.63 -9.02
N ILE A 28 -6.52 -1.43 -9.27
CA ILE A 28 -7.34 -1.31 -10.50
C ILE A 28 -8.11 0.01 -10.52
N ILE A 29 -8.81 0.35 -9.44
CA ILE A 29 -9.55 1.61 -9.31
C ILE A 29 -8.62 2.79 -9.57
N ARG A 30 -7.38 2.74 -9.05
CA ARG A 30 -6.37 3.75 -9.32
C ARG A 30 -6.11 3.93 -10.80
N ILE A 31 -5.77 2.85 -11.50
CA ILE A 31 -5.47 2.92 -12.92
C ILE A 31 -6.68 3.47 -13.70
N LEU A 32 -7.88 2.98 -13.43
CA LEU A 32 -9.10 3.42 -14.13
C LEU A 32 -9.41 4.89 -13.88
N TYR A 33 -9.26 5.36 -12.64
CA TYR A 33 -9.49 6.75 -12.29
C TYR A 33 -8.50 7.68 -12.98
N GLU A 34 -7.20 7.36 -12.92
CA GLU A 34 -6.14 8.17 -13.54
C GLU A 34 -6.32 8.26 -15.06
N LEU A 35 -6.72 7.16 -15.70
CA LEU A 35 -7.07 7.16 -17.13
C LEU A 35 -8.32 7.99 -17.43
N ALA A 36 -9.34 7.97 -16.56
CA ALA A 36 -10.57 8.73 -16.74
C ALA A 36 -10.35 10.25 -16.60
N ILE A 37 -9.48 10.68 -15.67
CA ILE A 37 -9.18 12.11 -15.48
C ILE A 37 -8.12 12.64 -16.45
N LEU A 38 -7.39 11.76 -17.15
CA LEU A 38 -6.32 12.13 -18.08
C LEU A 38 -6.81 13.11 -19.16
N ILE A 39 -7.88 12.75 -19.87
CA ILE A 39 -8.40 13.53 -21.01
C ILE A 39 -8.92 14.91 -20.56
N PRO A 40 -9.81 15.02 -19.54
CA PRO A 40 -10.22 16.32 -19.02
C PRO A 40 -9.05 17.17 -18.53
N THR A 41 -8.06 16.55 -17.87
CA THR A 41 -6.90 17.28 -17.34
C THR A 41 -6.06 17.88 -18.47
N MET A 42 -5.86 17.16 -19.58
CA MET A 42 -5.17 17.69 -20.75
C MET A 42 -5.92 18.87 -21.39
N LEU A 43 -7.25 18.75 -21.53
CA LEU A 43 -8.08 19.79 -22.13
C LEU A 43 -8.08 21.09 -21.29
N ILE A 44 -8.32 20.97 -19.98
CA ILE A 44 -8.34 22.11 -19.06
C ILE A 44 -6.95 22.76 -18.98
N TRP A 45 -5.88 21.98 -19.04
CA TRP A 45 -4.52 22.50 -18.94
C TRP A 45 -4.13 23.39 -20.12
N GLU A 46 -4.49 23.02 -21.35
CA GLU A 46 -4.22 23.84 -22.53
C GLU A 46 -4.98 25.18 -22.46
N GLU A 47 -6.24 25.15 -22.04
CA GLU A 47 -7.05 26.37 -21.84
C GLU A 47 -6.45 27.28 -20.75
N ALA A 48 -6.08 26.70 -19.60
CA ALA A 48 -5.46 27.44 -18.50
C ALA A 48 -4.11 28.05 -18.90
N ARG A 49 -3.29 27.30 -19.66
CA ARG A 49 -2.00 27.76 -20.19
C ARG A 49 -2.20 28.91 -21.17
N ALA A 50 -3.16 28.80 -22.08
CA ALA A 50 -3.46 29.85 -23.06
C ALA A 50 -3.99 31.14 -22.39
N ALA A 51 -4.92 31.00 -21.44
CA ALA A 51 -5.44 32.13 -20.67
C ALA A 51 -4.35 32.84 -19.85
N PHE A 52 -3.46 32.07 -19.20
CA PHE A 52 -2.35 32.63 -18.45
C PHE A 52 -1.34 33.38 -19.34
N ALA A 53 -1.02 32.82 -20.52
CA ALA A 53 -0.12 33.46 -21.48
C ALA A 53 -0.65 34.81 -22.00
N LEU A 54 -1.98 34.97 -22.11
CA LEU A 54 -2.63 36.23 -22.46
C LEU A 54 -2.56 37.27 -21.34
N LEU A 55 -2.67 36.85 -20.08
CA LEU A 55 -2.65 37.74 -18.91
C LEU A 55 -1.23 38.23 -18.54
N TYR A 56 -0.19 37.44 -18.84
CA TYR A 56 1.19 37.74 -18.46
C TYR A 56 2.17 37.59 -19.64
N PRO A 57 2.06 38.44 -20.69
CA PRO A 57 2.96 38.40 -21.83
C PRO A 57 4.42 38.68 -21.40
N GLY A 58 5.32 37.76 -21.75
CA GLY A 58 6.76 37.88 -21.45
C GLY A 58 7.24 37.10 -20.23
N VAL A 59 6.34 36.52 -19.42
CA VAL A 59 6.72 35.59 -18.35
C VAL A 59 6.82 34.18 -18.93
N LEU A 60 8.05 33.65 -19.07
CA LEU A 60 8.30 32.24 -19.36
C LEU A 60 7.97 31.40 -18.11
N TYR A 61 6.68 31.18 -17.86
CA TYR A 61 6.25 30.29 -16.81
C TYR A 61 6.17 28.87 -17.34
N THR A 62 6.99 27.96 -16.80
CA THR A 62 6.83 26.53 -17.02
C THR A 62 5.66 26.07 -16.15
N VAL A 63 4.44 26.10 -16.69
CA VAL A 63 3.32 25.42 -16.05
C VAL A 63 3.71 23.94 -15.94
N PRO A 64 3.81 23.36 -14.72
CA PRO A 64 4.19 21.97 -14.57
C PRO A 64 3.29 21.09 -15.43
N ASN A 65 3.89 20.23 -16.25
CA ASN A 65 3.12 19.36 -17.14
C ASN A 65 2.33 18.36 -16.27
N PRO A 66 0.98 18.39 -16.31
CA PRO A 66 0.15 17.53 -15.48
C PRO A 66 0.36 16.04 -15.78
N ILE A 67 0.86 15.70 -16.97
CA ILE A 67 1.19 14.33 -17.36
C ILE A 67 2.24 13.72 -16.42
N ALA A 68 3.23 14.52 -15.97
CA ALA A 68 4.23 14.03 -15.01
C ALA A 68 3.59 13.65 -13.66
N GLY A 69 2.53 14.36 -13.26
CA GLY A 69 1.74 14.05 -12.07
C GLY A 69 0.85 12.81 -12.21
N LEU A 70 0.52 12.38 -13.43
CA LEU A 70 -0.37 11.24 -13.72
C LEU A 70 0.39 9.92 -13.92
N ILE A 71 1.65 9.98 -14.38
CA ILE A 71 2.47 8.78 -14.59
C ILE A 71 2.75 8.06 -13.26
N TRP A 72 3.06 8.82 -12.20
CA TRP A 72 3.42 8.23 -10.90
C TRP A 72 2.26 7.44 -10.25
N PRO A 73 1.03 7.97 -10.20
CA PRO A 73 -0.16 7.21 -9.82
C PRO A 73 -0.40 5.91 -10.61
N LEU A 74 -0.18 5.94 -11.93
CA LEU A 74 -0.34 4.75 -12.78
C LEU A 74 0.66 3.66 -12.40
N ILE A 75 1.94 4.05 -12.24
CA ILE A 75 2.99 3.15 -11.76
C ILE A 75 2.63 2.58 -10.38
N GLY A 76 2.17 3.43 -9.45
CA GLY A 76 1.71 3.01 -8.13
C GLY A 76 0.56 1.99 -8.18
N GLY A 77 -0.41 2.17 -9.08
CA GLY A 77 -1.50 1.22 -9.31
C GLY A 77 -1.00 -0.14 -9.82
N ILE A 78 -0.08 -0.13 -10.80
CA ILE A 78 0.53 -1.35 -11.35
C ILE A 78 1.33 -2.11 -10.29
N ILE A 79 2.21 -1.41 -9.56
CA ILE A 79 2.97 -1.98 -8.46
C ILE A 79 2.01 -2.57 -7.42
N SER A 80 0.93 -1.86 -7.10
CA SER A 80 -0.05 -2.35 -6.13
C SER A 80 -0.68 -3.67 -6.55
N ILE A 81 -1.06 -3.81 -7.82
CA ILE A 81 -1.60 -5.06 -8.37
C ILE A 81 -0.58 -6.20 -8.28
N ILE A 82 0.64 -5.97 -8.77
CA ILE A 82 1.71 -6.99 -8.81
C ILE A 82 2.05 -7.45 -7.39
N VAL A 83 2.36 -6.52 -6.48
CA VAL A 83 2.74 -6.83 -5.10
C VAL A 83 1.60 -7.52 -4.36
N SER A 84 0.34 -7.13 -4.61
CA SER A 84 -0.82 -7.79 -4.00
C SER A 84 -0.89 -9.27 -4.36
N LEU A 85 -0.67 -9.61 -5.63
CA LEU A 85 -0.79 -10.99 -6.12
C LEU A 85 0.42 -11.84 -5.74
N PHE A 86 1.63 -11.31 -5.87
CA PHE A 86 2.85 -12.10 -5.75
C PHE A 86 3.47 -12.08 -4.36
N ILE A 87 3.15 -11.07 -3.54
CA ILE A 87 3.76 -10.90 -2.22
C ILE A 87 2.68 -10.95 -1.13
N ILE A 88 1.71 -10.04 -1.13
CA ILE A 88 0.73 -9.96 -0.04
C ILE A 88 -0.16 -11.19 0.01
N ARG A 89 -0.68 -11.66 -1.12
CA ARG A 89 -1.51 -12.86 -1.14
C ARG A 89 -0.80 -14.09 -0.54
N PRO A 90 0.38 -14.53 -1.02
CA PRO A 90 1.01 -15.74 -0.52
C PRO A 90 1.73 -15.58 0.83
N LYS A 91 2.35 -14.42 1.09
CA LYS A 91 3.22 -14.23 2.28
C LYS A 91 2.50 -13.61 3.48
N PHE A 92 1.39 -12.91 3.25
CA PHE A 92 0.66 -12.23 4.32
C PHE A 92 -0.77 -12.74 4.47
N SER A 93 -1.60 -12.58 3.44
CA SER A 93 -3.03 -12.86 3.52
C SER A 93 -3.35 -14.33 3.70
N LYS A 94 -2.60 -15.23 3.05
CA LYS A 94 -2.78 -16.68 3.23
C LYS A 94 -2.43 -17.10 4.68
N PRO A 95 -1.25 -16.79 5.24
CA PRO A 95 -0.95 -17.05 6.64
C PRO A 95 -1.95 -16.40 7.62
N CYS A 96 -2.39 -15.16 7.39
CA CYS A 96 -3.44 -14.55 8.21
C CYS A 96 -4.75 -15.36 8.17
N GLY A 97 -5.17 -15.81 6.98
CA GLY A 97 -6.39 -16.61 6.82
C GLY A 97 -6.31 -18.00 7.46
N GLU A 98 -5.13 -18.59 7.47
CA GLU A 98 -4.82 -19.89 8.09
C GLU A 98 -4.49 -19.75 9.60
N LYS A 99 -4.40 -18.51 10.11
CA LYS A 99 -3.93 -18.19 11.47
C LYS A 99 -2.53 -18.72 11.76
N ASP A 100 -1.70 -18.85 10.73
CA ASP A 100 -0.29 -19.23 10.84
C ASP A 100 0.54 -18.00 11.22
N TRP A 101 0.49 -17.66 12.51
CA TRP A 101 1.19 -16.50 13.07
C TRP A 101 2.71 -16.69 13.03
N GLU A 102 3.20 -17.93 13.13
CA GLU A 102 4.62 -18.24 13.12
C GLU A 102 5.26 -17.90 11.77
N THR A 103 4.59 -18.22 10.67
CA THR A 103 5.04 -17.79 9.33
C THR A 103 5.11 -16.26 9.23
N LEU A 104 4.16 -15.52 9.82
CA LEU A 104 4.17 -14.06 9.79
C LEU A 104 5.28 -13.47 10.67
N TYR A 105 5.54 -14.04 11.84
CA TYR A 105 6.66 -13.64 12.70
C TYR A 105 8.02 -13.96 12.08
N GLY A 106 8.12 -15.05 11.32
CA GLY A 106 9.32 -15.40 10.55
C GLY A 106 9.52 -14.53 9.31
N TRP A 107 8.48 -13.84 8.84
CA TRP A 107 8.55 -12.99 7.66
C TRP A 107 9.19 -11.63 7.97
N THR A 108 10.51 -11.64 8.12
CA THR A 108 11.31 -10.50 8.55
C THR A 108 12.48 -10.22 7.61
N LEU A 109 12.95 -8.98 7.65
CA LEU A 109 14.19 -8.51 7.05
C LEU A 109 15.21 -8.33 8.18
N LYS A 110 16.33 -9.06 8.11
CA LYS A 110 17.46 -8.88 9.02
C LYS A 110 18.28 -7.66 8.58
N PHE A 111 18.44 -6.69 9.46
CA PHE A 111 19.30 -5.53 9.26
C PHE A 111 20.26 -5.39 10.44
N GLY A 112 21.48 -5.94 10.27
CA GLY A 112 22.43 -6.07 11.36
C GLY A 112 21.86 -6.95 12.48
N SER A 113 21.76 -6.38 13.69
CA SER A 113 21.20 -7.06 14.87
C SER A 113 19.68 -6.91 15.01
N ILE A 114 18.98 -6.26 14.06
CA ILE A 114 17.55 -5.97 14.16
C ILE A 114 16.75 -6.80 13.14
N ASN A 115 15.66 -7.42 13.58
CA ASN A 115 14.63 -8.01 12.74
C ASN A 115 13.51 -6.99 12.50
N VAL A 116 13.27 -6.65 11.25
CA VAL A 116 12.16 -5.78 10.84
C VAL A 116 11.09 -6.60 10.13
N PRO A 117 9.83 -6.65 10.61
CA PRO A 117 8.75 -7.35 9.92
C PRO A 117 8.53 -6.81 8.49
N TRP A 118 8.52 -7.69 7.49
CA TRP A 118 8.22 -7.31 6.11
C TRP A 118 6.82 -6.69 5.98
N MET A 119 5.90 -7.07 6.87
CA MET A 119 4.55 -6.52 6.92
C MET A 119 4.55 -4.98 7.08
N PHE A 120 5.46 -4.41 7.87
CA PHE A 120 5.57 -2.96 8.00
C PHE A 120 6.14 -2.30 6.76
N ILE A 121 7.18 -2.90 6.17
CA ILE A 121 7.80 -2.39 4.95
C ILE A 121 6.76 -2.30 3.84
N TRP A 122 6.00 -3.38 3.62
CA TRP A 122 4.94 -3.38 2.62
C TRP A 122 3.80 -2.44 2.98
N GLY A 123 3.37 -2.41 4.24
CA GLY A 123 2.36 -1.46 4.71
C GLY A 123 2.73 0.00 4.39
N ILE A 124 3.97 0.40 4.67
CA ILE A 124 4.49 1.75 4.36
C ILE A 124 4.54 1.99 2.85
N ILE A 125 5.05 1.03 2.07
CA ILE A 125 5.08 1.13 0.60
C ILE A 125 3.66 1.37 0.07
N PHE A 126 2.66 0.64 0.56
CA PHE A 126 1.27 0.84 0.15
C PHE A 126 0.68 2.16 0.63
N MET A 127 1.11 2.71 1.76
CA MET A 127 0.68 4.05 2.18
C MET A 127 1.22 5.16 1.28
N ILE A 128 2.43 4.99 0.73
CA ILE A 128 3.09 5.99 -0.13
C ILE A 128 2.62 5.86 -1.59
N PHE A 129 2.57 4.63 -2.11
CA PHE A 129 2.34 4.34 -3.52
C PHE A 129 0.90 3.90 -3.83
N GLY A 130 0.16 3.43 -2.83
CA GLY A 130 -1.20 2.95 -2.98
C GLY A 130 -2.23 4.08 -3.04
N TRP A 131 -3.47 3.71 -3.35
CA TRP A 131 -4.61 4.64 -3.40
C TRP A 131 -4.92 5.16 -1.99
N TYR A 132 -4.43 6.37 -1.69
CA TYR A 132 -4.46 7.03 -0.37
C TYR A 132 -3.86 6.15 0.76
N TYR A 133 -3.87 6.66 1.98
CA TYR A 133 -3.34 5.92 3.16
C TYR A 133 -4.12 4.63 3.47
N VAL A 134 -5.33 4.47 2.91
CA VAL A 134 -6.23 3.34 3.18
C VAL A 134 -5.67 2.02 2.64
N THR A 135 -4.90 2.04 1.55
CA THR A 135 -4.34 0.81 0.96
C THR A 135 -3.39 0.13 1.94
N GLY A 136 -2.43 0.87 2.52
CA GLY A 136 -1.46 0.30 3.46
C GLY A 136 -2.04 -0.10 4.83
N ALA A 137 -3.16 0.48 5.23
CA ALA A 137 -3.80 0.19 6.52
C ALA A 137 -4.21 -1.29 6.67
N PHE A 138 -4.62 -1.96 5.57
CA PHE A 138 -5.04 -3.37 5.62
C PHE A 138 -3.90 -4.35 5.89
N VAL A 139 -2.65 -3.94 5.67
CA VAL A 139 -1.46 -4.71 6.03
C VAL A 139 -0.92 -4.24 7.38
N MET A 140 -0.90 -2.93 7.61
CA MET A 140 -0.37 -2.36 8.85
C MET A 140 -1.18 -2.72 10.08
N LEU A 141 -2.52 -2.67 10.04
CA LEU A 141 -3.33 -2.92 11.23
C LEU A 141 -3.13 -4.35 11.79
N PRO A 142 -3.20 -5.43 10.98
CA PRO A 142 -2.83 -6.77 11.45
C PRO A 142 -1.39 -6.85 11.94
N ALA A 143 -0.46 -6.21 11.24
CA ALA A 143 0.96 -6.23 11.60
C ALA A 143 1.20 -5.59 12.97
N ILE A 144 0.61 -4.42 13.23
CA ILE A 144 0.66 -3.74 14.53
C ILE A 144 0.12 -4.67 15.61
N MET A 145 -1.06 -5.25 15.38
CA MET A 145 -1.67 -6.13 16.37
C MET A 145 -0.85 -7.38 16.64
N LEU A 146 -0.27 -8.00 15.60
CA LEU A 146 0.60 -9.17 15.76
C LEU A 146 1.85 -8.83 16.57
N ILE A 147 2.49 -7.70 16.29
CA ILE A 147 3.79 -7.38 16.90
C ILE A 147 3.66 -6.91 18.35
N TRP A 148 2.63 -6.13 18.68
CA TRP A 148 2.49 -5.53 20.01
C TRP A 148 1.43 -6.17 20.90
N ALA A 149 0.49 -6.89 20.32
CA ALA A 149 -0.62 -7.50 21.05
C ALA A 149 -0.86 -8.94 20.61
N GLY A 150 0.09 -9.57 19.94
CA GLY A 150 -0.06 -10.88 19.33
C GLY A 150 -0.10 -12.03 20.34
N PRO A 151 -0.22 -13.27 19.86
CA PRO A 151 -0.20 -14.47 20.71
C PRO A 151 1.12 -14.68 21.48
N ARG A 152 2.21 -14.05 21.04
CA ARG A 152 3.52 -14.09 21.70
C ARG A 152 4.29 -12.80 21.46
N GLU A 153 5.34 -12.59 22.23
CA GLU A 153 6.24 -11.44 22.06
C GLU A 153 7.04 -11.56 20.76
N TYR A 154 7.15 -10.45 20.03
CA TYR A 154 7.97 -10.38 18.84
C TYR A 154 9.45 -10.18 19.18
N ASN A 155 10.31 -11.00 18.58
CA ASN A 155 11.76 -10.88 18.76
C ASN A 155 12.36 -9.88 17.75
N TRP A 156 12.69 -8.69 18.24
CA TRP A 156 13.34 -7.64 17.47
C TRP A 156 14.83 -7.91 17.20
N ASN A 157 15.46 -8.86 17.87
CA ASN A 157 16.88 -9.15 17.72
C ASN A 157 17.11 -10.24 16.67
N ALA A 158 17.94 -9.92 15.68
CA ALA A 158 18.46 -10.91 14.75
C ALA A 158 19.55 -11.72 15.46
N GLU A 159 19.31 -13.03 15.62
CA GLU A 159 20.38 -14.01 15.84
C GLU A 159 21.32 -14.05 14.63
#